data_AF-A0A559K8H8-F1
#
_entry.id   AF-A0A559K8H8-F1
#
_cell.length_a   1.000
_cell.length_b   1.000
_cell.length_c   1.000
_cell.angle_alpha   90.00
_cell.angle_beta   90.00
_cell.angle_gamma   90.00
#
_symmetry.space_group_name_H-M   'P 1'
#
loop_
_entity.id
_entity.type
_entity.pdbx_description
1 polymer ?
#
loop_
_entity_poly.entity_id
_entity_poly.type
_entity_poly.pdbx_seq_one_letter_code
_entity_poly.pdbx_strand_id
1 'polypeptide(L)'
;MNFATSLFSRYMMQAYDLGIETEKLVWEAVTFFREELDEQVVPVAELAGNPDPLTVCCATYEDKYANQWLFGLAMDDQSGGWLQGWVVRNGEIVHRNIPLADD
;
A
#
# COMPACT_ATOMS: atom_id res chain seq x y z
N MET A 1 4.73 -14.81 7.27
CA MET A 1 4.05 -13.51 7.13
C MET A 1 4.72 -12.77 5.97
N ASN A 2 3.95 -12.31 4.97
CA ASN A 2 4.50 -11.57 3.82
C ASN A 2 5.08 -10.22 4.29
N PHE A 3 6.18 -9.75 3.71
CA PHE A 3 6.83 -8.47 4.01
C PHE A 3 5.82 -7.31 4.06
N ALA A 4 4.92 -7.22 3.07
CA ALA A 4 3.90 -6.18 3.02
C ALA A 4 2.99 -6.19 4.26
N THR A 5 2.54 -7.37 4.70
CA THR A 5 1.74 -7.52 5.93
C THR A 5 2.52 -7.03 7.16
N SER A 6 3.80 -7.40 7.29
CA SER A 6 4.64 -6.95 8.40
C SER A 6 4.83 -5.43 8.40
N LEU A 7 5.12 -4.86 7.22
CA LEU A 7 5.32 -3.44 7.02
C LEU A 7 4.09 -2.64 7.47
N PHE A 8 2.92 -2.95 6.91
CA PHE A 8 1.70 -2.21 7.20
C PHE A 8 1.18 -2.46 8.62
N SER A 9 1.32 -3.67 9.15
CA SER A 9 0.96 -3.93 10.56
C SER A 9 1.81 -3.10 11.52
N ARG A 10 3.14 -3.06 11.32
CA ARG A 10 4.05 -2.24 12.13
C ARG A 10 3.75 -0.75 11.97
N TYR A 11 3.57 -0.29 10.73
CA TYR A 11 3.25 1.10 10.43
C TYR A 11 1.95 1.55 11.10
N MET A 12 0.88 0.75 10.99
CA MET A 12 -0.42 1.06 11.58
C MET A 12 -0.36 1.09 13.11
N MET A 13 0.42 0.21 13.73
CA MET A 13 0.66 0.26 15.17
C MET A 13 1.39 1.55 15.57
N GLN A 14 2.44 1.94 14.85
CA GLN A 14 3.25 3.11 15.21
C GLN A 14 2.56 4.45 14.93
N ALA A 15 1.87 4.57 13.78
CA ALA A 15 1.28 5.82 13.33
C ALA A 15 -0.14 6.05 13.85
N TYR A 16 -0.88 4.97 14.12
CA TYR A 16 -2.32 5.04 14.44
C TYR A 16 -2.73 4.27 15.71
N ASP A 17 -1.78 3.66 16.43
CA ASP A 17 -2.05 2.80 17.60
C ASP A 17 -3.09 1.69 17.27
N LEU A 18 -3.02 1.18 16.03
CA LEU A 18 -3.96 0.21 15.50
C LEU A 18 -3.29 -1.15 15.29
N GLY A 19 -3.69 -2.12 16.11
CA GLY A 19 -3.32 -3.53 15.93
C GLY A 19 -4.08 -4.17 14.77
N ILE A 20 -3.36 -4.49 13.70
CA ILE A 20 -3.94 -5.17 12.53
C ILE A 20 -4.01 -6.69 12.77
N GLU A 21 -5.20 -7.26 12.65
CA GLU A 21 -5.45 -8.70 12.55
C GLU A 21 -4.96 -9.21 11.19
N THR A 22 -3.67 -9.56 11.11
CA THR A 22 -2.98 -9.88 9.86
C THR A 22 -3.61 -11.02 9.05
N GLU A 23 -4.33 -11.93 9.71
CA GLU A 23 -5.08 -13.04 9.12
C GLU A 23 -6.32 -12.60 8.34
N LYS A 24 -6.80 -11.36 8.58
CA LYS A 24 -7.91 -10.75 7.83
C LYS A 24 -7.43 -10.01 6.58
N LEU A 25 -6.13 -9.83 6.40
CA LEU A 25 -5.58 -9.18 5.21
C LEU A 25 -5.41 -10.18 4.08
N VAL A 26 -6.03 -9.87 2.94
CA VAL A 26 -5.78 -10.53 1.66
C VAL A 26 -5.15 -9.51 0.73
N TRP A 27 -3.99 -9.85 0.19
CA TRP A 27 -3.27 -9.03 -0.77
C TRP A 27 -3.62 -9.45 -2.18
N GLU A 28 -3.93 -8.48 -3.02
CA GLU A 28 -4.13 -8.64 -4.46
C GLU A 28 -3.09 -7.81 -5.20
N ALA A 29 -2.59 -8.33 -6.32
CA ALA A 29 -1.60 -7.67 -7.14
C ALA A 29 -2.11 -7.54 -8.56
N VAL A 30 -2.07 -6.32 -9.10
CA VAL A 30 -2.49 -6.04 -10.48
C VAL A 30 -1.46 -5.12 -11.13
N THR A 31 -1.11 -5.43 -12.37
CA THR A 31 -0.22 -4.60 -13.17
C THR A 31 -1.05 -3.57 -13.92
N PHE A 32 -0.68 -2.29 -13.78
CA PHE A 32 -1.33 -1.16 -14.41
C PHE A 32 -0.30 -0.35 -15.21
N PHE A 33 -0.72 0.13 -16.37
CA PHE A 33 -0.07 1.28 -16.99
C PHE A 33 -0.39 2.54 -16.18
N ARG A 34 0.50 3.53 -16.23
CA ARG A 34 0.32 4.76 -15.45
C ARG A 34 -0.99 5.49 -15.77
N GLU A 35 -1.45 5.45 -17.01
CA GLU A 35 -2.70 6.06 -17.45
C GLU A 35 -3.96 5.39 -16.90
N GLU A 36 -3.85 4.17 -16.36
CA GLU A 36 -4.96 3.42 -15.77
C GLU A 36 -5.11 3.68 -14.26
N LEU A 37 -4.15 4.34 -13.63
CA LEU A 37 -4.14 4.59 -12.19
C LEU A 37 -5.06 5.76 -11.82
N ASP A 38 -5.88 5.55 -10.78
CA ASP A 38 -6.70 6.60 -10.18
C ASP A 38 -5.90 7.39 -9.14
N GLU A 39 -5.64 8.67 -9.44
CA GLU A 39 -4.90 9.61 -8.59
C GLU A 39 -5.54 9.86 -7.21
N GLN A 40 -6.83 9.53 -7.04
CA GLN A 40 -7.50 9.67 -5.74
C GLN A 40 -7.04 8.62 -4.74
N VAL A 41 -6.63 7.44 -5.22
CA VAL A 41 -6.29 6.28 -4.38
C VAL A 41 -4.85 5.78 -4.58
N VAL A 42 -4.17 6.26 -5.63
CA VAL A 42 -2.76 5.98 -5.91
C VAL A 42 -1.98 7.29 -6.04
N PRO A 43 -0.82 7.44 -5.37
CA PRO A 43 0.02 8.63 -5.48
C PRO A 43 0.80 8.65 -6.82
N VAL A 44 0.10 8.89 -7.93
CA VAL A 44 0.65 8.77 -9.30
C VAL A 44 1.82 9.73 -9.55
N ALA A 45 1.76 10.96 -9.02
CA ALA A 45 2.83 11.94 -9.17
C ALA A 45 4.15 11.46 -8.55
N GLU A 46 4.07 10.80 -7.40
CA GLU A 46 5.21 10.21 -6.72
C GLU A 46 5.74 8.95 -7.42
N LEU A 47 4.91 8.28 -8.24
CA LEU A 47 5.27 7.11 -9.07
C LEU A 47 5.79 7.45 -10.48
N ALA A 48 5.91 8.74 -10.83
CA ALA A 48 6.27 9.17 -12.19
C ALA A 48 7.69 8.71 -12.62
N GLY A 49 8.58 8.46 -11.65
CA GLY A 49 9.95 7.98 -11.90
C GLY A 49 10.08 6.46 -11.98
N ASN A 50 9.00 5.72 -11.75
CA ASN A 50 8.99 4.26 -11.69
C ASN A 50 8.76 3.63 -13.08
N PRO A 51 8.97 2.31 -13.22
CA PRO A 51 8.60 1.57 -14.44
C PRO A 51 7.14 1.79 -14.83
N ASP A 52 6.87 1.69 -16.12
CA ASP A 52 5.53 1.76 -16.70
C ASP A 52 5.42 0.65 -17.78
N PRO A 53 4.66 -0.44 -17.53
CA PRO A 53 3.70 -0.60 -16.43
C PRO A 53 4.36 -0.92 -15.07
N LEU A 54 3.58 -0.84 -13.99
CA LEU A 54 4.00 -1.20 -12.64
C LEU A 54 2.98 -2.13 -11.96
N THR A 55 3.45 -3.00 -11.08
CA THR A 55 2.57 -3.85 -10.27
C THR A 55 2.18 -3.14 -8.99
N VAL A 56 0.89 -2.95 -8.77
CA VAL A 56 0.31 -2.46 -7.51
C VAL A 56 -0.19 -3.65 -6.72
N CYS A 57 0.37 -3.84 -5.54
CA CYS A 57 -0.15 -4.71 -4.50
C CYS A 57 -1.04 -3.90 -3.57
N CYS A 58 -2.26 -4.37 -3.30
CA CYS A 58 -3.13 -3.75 -2.32
C CYS A 58 -3.78 -4.75 -1.37
N ALA A 59 -4.11 -4.30 -0.17
CA ALA A 59 -4.93 -5.02 0.79
C ALA A 59 -5.90 -4.05 1.46
N THR A 60 -7.10 -4.53 1.77
CA THR A 60 -8.11 -3.76 2.50
C THR A 60 -8.25 -4.25 3.94
N TYR A 61 -8.63 -3.34 4.82
CA TYR A 61 -8.88 -3.63 6.24
C TYR A 61 -9.98 -2.71 6.76
N GLU A 62 -10.93 -3.25 7.52
CA GLU A 62 -11.92 -2.45 8.25
C GLU A 62 -11.59 -2.51 9.74
N ASP A 63 -11.45 -1.33 10.36
CA ASP A 63 -11.19 -1.26 11.80
C ASP A 63 -12.47 -1.32 12.65
N LYS A 64 -12.32 -1.44 13.96
CA LYS A 64 -13.44 -1.49 14.92
C LYS A 64 -14.33 -0.24 14.93
N TYR A 65 -13.92 0.85 14.28
CA TYR A 65 -14.66 2.10 14.14
C TYR A 65 -15.28 2.25 12.74
N ALA A 66 -15.30 1.17 11.95
CA ALA A 66 -15.79 1.14 10.57
C ALA A 66 -15.03 2.08 9.62
N ASN A 67 -13.77 2.42 9.92
CA ASN A 67 -12.92 3.04 8.91
C ASN A 67 -12.42 1.97 7.94
N GLN A 68 -12.51 2.29 6.66
CA GLN A 68 -11.93 1.48 5.61
C GLN A 68 -10.50 1.94 5.35
N TRP A 69 -9.58 1.00 5.39
CA TRP A 69 -8.17 1.20 5.10
C TRP A 69 -7.82 0.42 3.84
N LEU A 70 -7.06 1.05 2.95
CA LEU A 70 -6.40 0.39 1.84
C LEU A 70 -4.91 0.64 1.95
N PHE A 71 -4.16 -0.44 1.98
CA PHE A 71 -2.72 -0.47 1.97
C PHE A 71 -2.27 -0.69 0.54
N GLY A 72 -1.50 0.23 -0.02
CA GLY A 72 -1.03 0.15 -1.40
C GLY A 72 0.49 0.12 -1.48
N LEU A 73 1.02 -0.70 -2.37
CA LEU A 73 2.45 -0.94 -2.51
C LEU A 73 2.79 -1.14 -3.98
N ALA A 74 3.61 -0.24 -4.52
CA ALA A 74 4.15 -0.36 -5.87
C ALA A 74 5.37 -1.28 -5.86
N MET A 75 5.41 -2.18 -6.84
CA MET A 75 6.51 -3.10 -7.09
C MET A 75 7.00 -2.96 -8.53
N ASP A 76 8.30 -3.17 -8.71
CA ASP A 76 8.90 -3.41 -10.00
C ASP A 76 8.61 -4.86 -10.41
N ASP A 77 7.95 -5.04 -11.55
CA ASP A 77 7.55 -6.36 -12.06
C ASP A 77 8.73 -7.19 -12.57
N GLN A 78 9.85 -6.54 -12.93
CA GLN A 78 11.05 -7.20 -13.45
C GLN A 78 11.96 -7.66 -12.32
N SER A 79 12.19 -6.79 -11.33
CA SER A 79 13.09 -7.09 -10.21
C SER A 79 12.38 -7.68 -9.00
N GLY A 80 11.05 -7.55 -8.91
CA GLY A 80 10.29 -7.84 -7.70
C GLY A 80 10.58 -6.84 -6.56
N GLY A 81 11.29 -5.75 -6.86
CA GLY A 81 11.71 -4.75 -5.89
C GLY A 81 10.53 -3.90 -5.42
N TRP A 82 10.47 -3.64 -4.11
CA TRP A 82 9.49 -2.73 -3.52
C TRP A 82 9.89 -1.28 -3.82
N LEU A 83 8.97 -0.50 -4.37
CA LEU A 83 9.25 0.86 -4.84
C LEU A 83 8.69 1.92 -3.89
N GLN A 84 7.41 1.82 -3.55
CA GLN A 84 6.75 2.82 -2.70
C GLN A 84 5.50 2.26 -2.03
N GLY A 85 5.30 2.54 -0.74
CA GLY A 85 4.05 2.23 -0.02
C GLY A 85 3.20 3.48 0.28
N TRP A 86 1.88 3.32 0.37
CA TRP A 86 0.94 4.36 0.77
C TRP A 86 -0.27 3.77 1.53
N VAL A 87 -1.00 4.64 2.22
CA VAL A 87 -2.24 4.28 2.94
C VAL A 87 -3.36 5.21 2.53
N VAL A 88 -4.50 4.61 2.25
CA VAL A 88 -5.78 5.29 2.04
C VAL A 88 -6.68 4.98 3.23
N ARG A 89 -7.39 5.99 3.72
CA ARG A 89 -8.43 5.85 4.73
C ARG A 89 -9.71 6.48 4.20
N ASN A 90 -10.80 5.72 4.16
CA ASN A 90 -12.12 6.18 3.70
C ASN A 90 -12.08 6.88 2.32
N GLY A 91 -11.27 6.37 1.40
CA GLY A 91 -11.11 6.93 0.05
C GLY A 91 -10.10 8.06 -0.08
N GLU A 92 -9.47 8.51 1.00
CA GLU A 92 -8.46 9.58 0.97
C GLU A 92 -7.06 9.05 1.29
N ILE A 93 -6.06 9.42 0.49
CA ILE A 93 -4.65 9.10 0.80
C ILE A 93 -4.23 9.86 2.06
N VAL A 94 -3.99 9.13 3.15
CA VAL A 94 -3.57 9.68 4.44
C VAL A 94 -2.06 9.59 4.67
N HIS A 95 -1.36 8.74 3.92
CA HIS A 95 0.09 8.69 3.95
C HIS A 95 0.66 8.25 2.60
N ARG A 96 1.79 8.85 2.24
CA ARG A 96 2.56 8.56 1.01
C ARG A 96 4.00 8.22 1.39
N ASN A 97 4.69 7.46 0.57
CA ASN A 97 6.11 7.13 0.79
C ASN A 97 6.38 6.43 2.14
N ILE A 98 5.61 5.38 2.45
CA ILE A 98 5.92 4.55 3.62
C ILE A 98 7.33 3.98 3.45
N PRO A 99 8.21 4.13 4.46
CA PRO A 99 9.55 3.56 4.44
C PRO A 99 9.51 2.04 4.25
N LEU A 100 10.22 1.53 3.25
CA LEU A 100 10.20 0.12 2.86
C LEU A 100 11.34 -0.71 3.49
N ALA A 101 11.99 -0.21 4.54
CA ALA A 101 13.15 -0.86 5.14
C ALA A 101 12.81 -1.56 6.48
N ASP A 102 13.36 -2.75 6.65
CA ASP A 102 13.62 -3.36 7.95
C ASP A 102 14.86 -2.66 8.57
N ASP A 103 14.68 -1.95 9.69
CA ASP A 103 15.78 -1.74 10.65
C ASP A 103 16.02 -3.02 11.46
#